data_AF-A0AAE2ZAC8-F1
#
_entry.id   AF-A0AAE2ZAC8-F1
#
_cell.length_a   1.000
_cell.length_b   1.000
_cell.length_c   1.000
_cell.angle_alpha   90.00
_cell.angle_beta   90.00
_cell.angle_gamma   90.00
#
_symmetry.space_group_name_H-M   'P 1'
#
loop_
_entity.id
_entity.type
_entity.pdbx_description
1 polymer ?
#
loop_
_entity_poly.entity_id
_entity_poly.type
_entity_poly.pdbx_seq_one_letter_code
_entity_poly.pdbx_strand_id
1 'polypeptide(L)'
;MATLTNLLIEQGNILLAPGCYFHSEFNGVGYNDFPPLLQRKHNQQLIHQYSLPLPNEKTPLLPKVLSEHWALLPEVALGLGVLLHAEPLPWWVELSKYRVLHTRLSRSLWQSENQPTTSPQVLTALGAQQLLMCLAPFGTTYTLRAKYMFSLETQQLIPSSVKTMLPWNTIEETCRYVRENTPKC
;
A
#
# COMPACT_ATOMS: atom_id res chain seq x y z
N MET A 1 -13.73 -25.71 2.51
CA MET A 1 -14.50 -25.01 3.57
C MET A 1 -13.63 -24.35 4.65
N ALA A 2 -12.68 -25.03 5.32
CA ALA A 2 -11.87 -24.40 6.39
C ALA A 2 -10.96 -23.23 5.93
N THR A 3 -10.50 -23.25 4.67
CA THR A 3 -9.57 -22.25 4.12
C THR A 3 -10.20 -20.87 3.92
N LEU A 4 -11.42 -20.79 3.39
CA LEU A 4 -12.12 -19.52 3.20
C LEU A 4 -12.53 -18.90 4.54
N THR A 5 -12.99 -19.71 5.50
CA THR A 5 -13.36 -19.22 6.83
C THR A 5 -12.16 -18.61 7.54
N ASN A 6 -11.00 -19.28 7.53
CA ASN A 6 -9.77 -18.75 8.12
C ASN A 6 -9.32 -17.45 7.42
N LEU A 7 -9.40 -17.40 6.10
CA LEU A 7 -9.11 -16.19 5.32
C LEU A 7 -10.00 -15.00 5.74
N LEU A 8 -11.29 -15.23 5.91
CA LEU A 8 -12.23 -14.18 6.32
C LEU A 8 -12.05 -13.76 7.78
N ILE A 9 -11.65 -14.67 8.66
CA ILE A 9 -11.31 -14.35 10.06
C ILE A 9 -10.05 -13.49 10.12
N GLU A 10 -9.00 -13.85 9.39
CA GLU A 10 -7.70 -13.17 9.48
C GLU A 10 -7.64 -11.88 8.65
N GLN A 11 -8.28 -11.86 7.48
CA GLN A 11 -8.10 -10.81 6.46
C GLN A 11 -9.44 -10.27 5.94
N GLY A 12 -10.54 -10.51 6.66
CA GLY A 12 -11.88 -10.07 6.28
C GLY A 12 -11.98 -8.57 6.02
N ASN A 13 -11.32 -7.73 6.83
CA ASN A 13 -11.33 -6.27 6.63
C ASN A 13 -10.66 -5.86 5.32
N ILE A 14 -9.58 -6.53 4.92
CA ILE A 14 -8.93 -6.30 3.62
C ILE A 14 -9.89 -6.66 2.50
N LEU A 15 -10.51 -7.82 2.59
CA LEU A 15 -11.27 -8.41 1.49
C LEU A 15 -12.67 -7.81 1.34
N LEU A 16 -13.29 -7.40 2.44
CA LEU A 16 -14.71 -7.03 2.50
C LEU A 16 -14.96 -5.59 2.95
N ALA A 17 -13.93 -4.84 3.37
CA ALA A 17 -14.10 -3.46 3.84
C ALA A 17 -13.19 -2.44 3.11
N PRO A 18 -13.26 -2.34 1.76
CA PRO A 18 -12.46 -1.38 1.00
C PRO A 18 -12.62 0.07 1.43
N GLY A 19 -13.79 0.46 1.95
CA GLY A 19 -14.02 1.81 2.44
C GLY A 19 -13.16 2.19 3.65
N CYS A 20 -12.58 1.23 4.38
CA CYS A 20 -11.68 1.57 5.48
C CYS A 20 -10.30 2.07 5.02
N TYR A 21 -9.92 1.83 3.76
CA TYR A 21 -8.53 1.99 3.34
C TYR A 21 -8.36 2.48 1.89
N PHE A 22 -9.43 2.59 1.11
CA PHE A 22 -9.40 3.24 -0.20
C PHE A 22 -9.10 4.73 -0.06
N HIS A 23 -8.39 5.27 -1.05
CA HIS A 23 -8.16 6.71 -1.13
C HIS A 23 -9.51 7.45 -1.18
N SER A 24 -9.55 8.66 -0.62
CA SER A 24 -10.78 9.47 -0.51
C SER A 24 -11.47 9.69 -1.85
N GLU A 25 -10.71 9.78 -2.94
CA GLU A 25 -11.21 9.86 -4.32
C GLU A 25 -12.09 8.68 -4.75
N PHE A 26 -11.86 7.47 -4.22
CA PHE A 26 -12.63 6.27 -4.57
C PHE A 26 -13.64 5.88 -3.49
N ASN A 27 -13.39 6.29 -2.25
CA ASN A 27 -14.26 5.96 -1.12
C ASN A 27 -15.41 6.96 -0.96
N GLY A 28 -15.18 8.23 -1.27
CA GLY A 28 -16.08 9.32 -0.90
C GLY A 28 -15.83 9.84 0.53
N VAL A 29 -16.37 11.02 0.83
CA VAL A 29 -16.19 11.69 2.14
C VAL A 29 -17.15 11.08 3.17
N GLY A 30 -16.68 10.87 4.40
CA GLY A 30 -17.54 10.53 5.55
C GLY A 30 -17.81 9.04 5.80
N TYR A 31 -17.08 8.12 5.14
CA TYR A 31 -17.23 6.67 5.41
C TYR A 31 -17.11 6.32 6.90
N ASN A 32 -16.16 6.96 7.60
CA ASN A 32 -15.93 6.74 9.03
C ASN A 32 -17.08 7.25 9.91
N ASP A 33 -17.89 8.18 9.40
CA ASP A 33 -19.04 8.74 10.11
C ASP A 33 -20.30 7.88 9.94
N PHE A 34 -20.29 6.93 9.00
CA PHE A 34 -21.42 6.05 8.75
C PHE A 34 -21.59 5.02 9.88
N PRO A 35 -22.83 4.71 10.29
CA PRO A 35 -23.08 3.57 11.17
C PRO A 35 -22.68 2.26 10.48
N PRO A 36 -22.36 1.20 11.25
CA PRO A 36 -21.80 -0.06 10.71
C PRO A 36 -22.61 -0.70 9.57
N LEU A 37 -23.95 -0.58 9.59
CA LEU A 37 -24.80 -1.09 8.52
C LEU A 37 -24.60 -0.33 7.20
N LEU A 38 -24.45 0.99 7.27
CA LEU A 38 -24.20 1.82 6.10
C LEU A 38 -22.76 1.63 5.59
N GLN A 39 -21.78 1.45 6.48
CA GLN A 39 -20.41 1.07 6.08
C GLN A 39 -20.39 -0.25 5.29
N ARG A 40 -21.12 -1.28 5.76
CA ARG A 40 -21.22 -2.56 5.03
C ARG A 40 -21.85 -2.40 3.65
N LYS A 41 -22.95 -1.62 3.56
CA LYS A 41 -23.61 -1.35 2.28
C LYS A 41 -22.68 -0.59 1.33
N HIS A 42 -21.97 0.41 1.84
CA HIS A 42 -20.98 1.17 1.09
C HIS A 42 -19.84 0.29 0.57
N ASN A 43 -19.29 -0.59 1.43
CA ASN A 43 -18.27 -1.55 1.04
C ASN A 43 -18.74 -2.50 -0.08
N GLN A 44 -19.98 -2.99 -0.01
CA GLN A 44 -20.56 -3.80 -1.09
C GLN A 44 -20.68 -3.01 -2.40
N GLN A 45 -21.07 -1.73 -2.32
CA GLN A 45 -21.12 -0.84 -3.48
C GLN A 45 -19.74 -0.65 -4.09
N LEU A 46 -18.71 -0.37 -3.29
CA LEU A 46 -17.32 -0.24 -3.75
C LEU A 46 -16.82 -1.53 -4.42
N ILE A 47 -17.07 -2.69 -3.82
CA ILE A 47 -16.72 -4.00 -4.38
C ILE A 47 -17.33 -4.18 -5.77
N HIS A 48 -18.61 -3.81 -5.93
CA HIS A 48 -19.29 -3.92 -7.21
C HIS A 48 -18.79 -2.88 -8.23
N GLN A 49 -18.75 -1.60 -7.83
CA GLN A 49 -18.35 -0.47 -8.67
C GLN A 49 -16.96 -0.65 -9.28
N TYR A 50 -16.01 -1.14 -8.48
CA TYR A 50 -14.63 -1.36 -8.91
C TYR A 50 -14.34 -2.82 -9.31
N SER A 51 -15.38 -3.65 -9.42
CA SER A 51 -15.27 -5.05 -9.85
C SER A 51 -14.21 -5.84 -9.07
N LEU A 52 -14.15 -5.61 -7.75
CA LEU A 52 -13.14 -6.21 -6.88
C LEU A 52 -13.40 -7.73 -6.76
N PRO A 53 -12.41 -8.59 -7.05
CA PRO A 53 -12.58 -10.03 -6.91
C PRO A 53 -12.98 -10.39 -5.47
N LEU A 54 -14.00 -11.23 -5.32
CA LEU A 54 -14.38 -11.78 -4.03
C LEU A 54 -13.42 -12.91 -3.64
N PRO A 55 -13.09 -13.04 -2.35
CA PRO A 55 -12.27 -14.15 -1.88
C PRO A 55 -12.99 -15.48 -2.11
N ASN A 56 -12.21 -16.51 -2.42
CA ASN A 56 -12.67 -17.88 -2.57
C ASN A 56 -11.66 -18.84 -1.93
N GLU A 57 -11.94 -20.15 -1.97
CA GLU A 57 -11.08 -21.17 -1.36
C GLU A 57 -9.65 -21.24 -1.92
N LYS A 58 -9.41 -20.63 -3.09
CA LYS A 58 -8.09 -20.55 -3.74
C LYS A 58 -7.37 -19.22 -3.49
N THR A 59 -8.01 -18.28 -2.80
CA THR A 59 -7.38 -16.99 -2.47
C THR A 59 -6.32 -17.22 -1.40
N PRO A 60 -5.03 -16.94 -1.66
CA PRO A 60 -3.97 -17.19 -0.70
C PRO A 60 -4.03 -16.17 0.45
N LEU A 61 -3.55 -16.58 1.61
CA LEU A 61 -3.34 -15.68 2.75
C LEU A 61 -2.14 -14.78 2.47
N LEU A 62 -2.28 -13.47 2.75
CA LEU A 62 -1.13 -12.59 2.82
C LEU A 62 -0.24 -12.95 4.02
N PRO A 63 1.08 -12.72 3.92
CA PRO A 63 1.98 -12.74 5.06
C PRO A 63 1.50 -11.76 6.12
N LYS A 64 1.64 -12.15 7.39
CA LYS A 64 1.18 -11.39 8.55
C LYS A 64 1.63 -9.92 8.55
N VAL A 65 2.86 -9.66 8.12
CA VAL A 65 3.36 -8.27 8.06
C VAL A 65 2.57 -7.43 7.05
N LEU A 66 2.23 -7.96 5.86
CA LEU A 66 1.43 -7.19 4.91
C LEU A 66 -0.01 -7.03 5.36
N SER A 67 -0.62 -8.07 5.94
CA SER A 67 -2.01 -7.99 6.37
C SER A 67 -2.20 -7.06 7.58
N GLU A 68 -1.29 -7.07 8.55
CA GLU A 68 -1.33 -6.17 9.71
C GLU A 68 -1.10 -4.70 9.36
N HIS A 69 -0.36 -4.44 8.28
CA HIS A 69 0.00 -3.08 7.85
C HIS A 69 -0.83 -2.63 6.63
N TRP A 70 -1.91 -3.35 6.29
CA TRP A 70 -2.64 -3.14 5.06
C TRP A 70 -3.16 -1.72 4.89
N ALA A 71 -3.71 -1.12 5.95
CA ALA A 71 -4.22 0.25 5.90
C ALA A 71 -3.11 1.31 5.74
N LEU A 72 -1.86 0.96 6.06
CA LEU A 72 -0.69 1.84 6.01
C LEU A 72 0.14 1.66 4.73
N LEU A 73 -0.36 0.90 3.75
CA LEU A 73 0.37 0.67 2.50
C LEU A 73 0.74 1.96 1.73
N PRO A 74 -0.03 3.06 1.76
CA PRO A 74 0.39 4.32 1.14
C PRO A 74 1.64 4.92 1.79
N GLU A 75 1.73 4.89 3.12
CA GLU A 75 2.89 5.33 3.88
C GLU A 75 4.08 4.40 3.66
N VAL A 76 3.84 3.09 3.61
CA VAL A 76 4.86 2.09 3.25
C VAL A 76 5.37 2.35 1.84
N ALA A 77 4.49 2.61 0.87
CA ALA A 77 4.88 2.96 -0.50
C ALA A 77 5.78 4.20 -0.51
N LEU A 78 5.42 5.25 0.22
CA LEU A 78 6.27 6.42 0.31
C LEU A 78 7.65 6.09 0.92
N GLY A 79 7.70 5.29 1.99
CA GLY A 79 8.95 4.83 2.60
C GLY A 79 9.83 4.02 1.63
N LEU A 80 9.23 3.11 0.85
CA LEU A 80 9.94 2.34 -0.16
C LEU A 80 10.44 3.22 -1.31
N GLY A 81 9.62 4.18 -1.76
CA GLY A 81 10.00 5.17 -2.76
C GLY A 81 11.20 6.00 -2.33
N VAL A 82 11.21 6.43 -1.05
CA VAL A 82 12.33 7.10 -0.43
C VAL A 82 13.61 6.25 -0.53
N LEU A 83 13.57 4.95 -0.25
CA LEU A 83 14.75 4.07 -0.36
C LEU A 83 15.34 4.00 -1.77
N LEU A 84 14.49 4.12 -2.79
CA LEU A 84 14.86 4.12 -4.21
C LEU A 84 15.37 5.48 -4.71
N HIS A 85 15.31 6.52 -3.88
CA HIS A 85 15.79 7.86 -4.24
C HIS A 85 17.29 8.00 -3.91
N ALA A 86 18.04 8.47 -4.90
CA ALA A 86 19.51 8.54 -4.86
C ALA A 86 20.04 9.71 -4.03
N GLU A 87 19.36 10.85 -4.10
CA GLU A 87 19.82 12.09 -3.50
C GLU A 87 19.36 12.20 -2.03
N PRO A 88 20.06 13.00 -1.20
CA PRO A 88 19.51 13.39 0.09
C PRO A 88 18.13 14.01 -0.15
N LEU A 89 17.10 13.40 0.44
CA LEU A 89 15.72 13.85 0.29
C LEU A 89 15.66 15.38 0.49
N PRO A 90 15.05 16.13 -0.43
CA PRO A 90 14.84 17.54 -0.20
C PRO A 90 14.07 17.71 1.12
N TRP A 91 14.28 18.84 1.81
CA TRP A 91 13.86 19.12 3.19
C TRP A 91 12.34 19.27 3.40
N TRP A 92 11.53 18.34 2.89
CA TRP A 92 10.09 18.30 3.10
C TRP A 92 9.88 17.81 4.54
N VAL A 93 9.31 18.65 5.39
CA VAL A 93 9.07 18.36 6.82
C VAL A 93 8.40 17.00 7.02
N GLU A 94 7.50 16.63 6.11
CA GLU A 94 6.75 15.37 6.11
C GLU A 94 7.58 14.11 5.83
N LEU A 95 8.70 14.24 5.10
CA LEU A 95 9.62 13.13 4.80
C LEU A 95 10.72 12.96 5.84
N SER A 96 10.88 13.92 6.76
CA SER A 96 11.87 13.86 7.84
C SER A 96 11.75 12.57 8.67
N LYS A 97 10.53 12.06 8.84
CA LYS A 97 10.25 10.79 9.51
C LYS A 97 10.84 9.58 8.80
N TYR A 98 11.20 9.65 7.51
CA TYR A 98 11.84 8.55 6.77
C TYR A 98 13.36 8.68 6.68
N ARG A 99 13.96 9.74 7.25
CA ARG A 99 15.42 9.96 7.19
C ARG A 99 16.21 8.80 7.79
N VAL A 100 15.79 8.29 8.94
CA VAL A 100 16.46 7.16 9.62
C VAL A 100 16.33 5.90 8.78
N LEU A 101 15.15 5.63 8.20
CA LEU A 101 14.92 4.51 7.29
C LEU A 101 15.85 4.58 6.06
N HIS A 102 15.91 5.75 5.41
CA HIS A 102 16.77 5.98 4.24
C HIS A 102 18.24 5.76 4.55
N THR A 103 18.73 6.33 5.65
CA THR A 103 20.13 6.21 6.08
C THR A 103 20.52 4.76 6.38
N ARG A 104 19.60 3.96 6.94
CA ARG A 104 19.88 2.57 7.35
C ARG A 104 19.76 1.57 6.21
N LEU A 105 18.77 1.75 5.32
CA LEU A 105 18.39 0.73 4.35
C LEU A 105 18.69 1.09 2.89
N SER A 106 18.84 2.37 2.54
CA SER A 106 19.10 2.74 1.14
C SER A 106 20.43 2.17 0.66
N ARG A 107 20.43 1.65 -0.58
CA ARG A 107 21.59 1.07 -1.25
C ARG A 107 21.69 1.70 -2.63
N SER A 108 22.89 2.11 -3.03
CA SER A 108 23.15 2.70 -4.36
C SER A 108 22.64 1.82 -5.51
N LEU A 109 22.75 0.49 -5.36
CA LEU A 109 22.29 -0.49 -6.35
C LEU A 109 20.79 -0.45 -6.64
N TRP A 110 19.98 0.09 -5.73
CA TRP A 110 18.52 0.18 -5.88
C TRP A 110 18.07 1.56 -6.36
N GLN A 111 18.96 2.54 -6.34
CA GLN A 111 18.61 3.93 -6.58
C GLN A 111 18.36 4.18 -8.07
N SER A 112 17.31 4.96 -8.37
CA SER A 112 17.02 5.40 -9.72
C SER A 112 17.86 6.61 -10.07
N GLU A 113 18.96 6.40 -10.79
CA GLU A 113 19.75 7.46 -11.41
C GLU A 113 18.83 8.19 -12.43
N ASN A 114 18.68 9.51 -12.30
CA ASN A 114 17.93 10.41 -13.20
C ASN A 114 16.44 10.64 -12.91
N GLN A 115 16.08 11.21 -11.75
CA GLN A 115 14.80 11.92 -11.63
C GLN A 115 15.01 13.36 -11.15
N PRO A 116 14.89 14.37 -12.04
CA PRO A 116 15.30 15.76 -11.77
C PRO A 116 14.37 16.52 -10.82
N THR A 117 13.20 15.97 -10.49
CA THR A 117 12.22 16.57 -9.58
C THR A 117 11.37 15.48 -8.95
N THR A 118 11.70 15.06 -7.73
CA THR A 118 10.97 13.98 -7.05
C THR A 118 9.99 14.59 -6.04
N SER A 119 8.71 14.68 -6.42
CA SER A 119 7.64 15.02 -5.49
C SER A 119 7.30 13.80 -4.60
N PRO A 120 6.64 13.99 -3.44
CA PRO A 120 6.13 12.88 -2.63
C PRO A 120 5.23 11.93 -3.42
N GLN A 121 4.47 12.42 -4.40
CA GLN A 121 3.62 11.62 -5.28
C GLN A 121 4.46 10.69 -6.16
N VAL A 122 5.56 11.20 -6.74
CA VAL A 122 6.48 10.39 -7.55
C VAL A 122 7.16 9.31 -6.69
N LEU A 123 7.62 9.66 -5.49
CA LEU A 123 8.18 8.68 -4.55
C LEU A 123 7.15 7.61 -4.17
N THR A 124 5.92 8.03 -3.83
CA THR A 124 4.83 7.11 -3.50
C THR A 124 4.53 6.18 -4.66
N ALA A 125 4.52 6.69 -5.90
CA ALA A 125 4.30 5.88 -7.10
C ALA A 125 5.40 4.82 -7.32
N LEU A 126 6.68 5.18 -7.09
CA LEU A 126 7.81 4.25 -7.16
C LEU A 126 7.68 3.13 -6.13
N GLY A 127 7.36 3.45 -4.88
CA GLY A 127 7.18 2.41 -3.86
C GLY A 127 5.88 1.63 -3.99
N ALA A 128 4.81 2.24 -4.50
CA ALA A 128 3.55 1.56 -4.82
C ALA A 128 3.80 0.48 -5.86
N GLN A 129 4.66 0.73 -6.84
CA GLN A 129 5.09 -0.27 -7.80
C GLN A 129 5.75 -1.49 -7.13
N GLN A 130 6.66 -1.26 -6.19
CA GLN A 130 7.31 -2.34 -5.41
C GLN A 130 6.29 -3.16 -4.63
N LEU A 131 5.31 -2.50 -3.99
CA LEU A 131 4.23 -3.18 -3.28
C LEU A 131 3.34 -4.01 -4.20
N LEU A 132 2.92 -3.45 -5.34
CA LEU A 132 2.07 -4.17 -6.30
C LEU A 132 2.78 -5.40 -6.86
N MET A 133 4.08 -5.31 -7.13
CA MET A 133 4.90 -6.47 -7.51
C MET A 133 5.01 -7.49 -6.38
N CYS A 134 5.22 -7.04 -5.14
CA CYS A 134 5.25 -7.90 -3.96
C CYS A 134 3.91 -8.62 -3.71
N LEU A 135 2.79 -7.98 -4.05
CA LEU A 135 1.44 -8.52 -3.89
C LEU A 135 1.01 -9.41 -5.07
N ALA A 136 1.63 -9.27 -6.24
CA ALA A 136 1.24 -10.01 -7.45
C ALA A 136 1.17 -11.54 -7.29
N PRO A 137 2.11 -12.20 -6.57
CA PRO A 137 2.02 -13.65 -6.32
C PRO A 137 0.78 -14.08 -5.53
N PHE A 138 0.15 -13.17 -4.77
CA PHE A 138 -1.06 -13.44 -3.99
C PHE A 138 -2.35 -13.21 -4.78
N GLY A 139 -2.24 -12.71 -6.02
CA GLY A 139 -3.34 -12.59 -6.96
C GLY A 139 -4.00 -11.22 -7.01
N THR A 140 -4.87 -11.06 -8.01
CA THR A 140 -5.52 -9.79 -8.34
C THR A 140 -6.47 -9.27 -7.26
N THR A 141 -6.94 -10.16 -6.38
CA THR A 141 -7.73 -9.82 -5.20
C THR A 141 -7.04 -8.74 -4.35
N TYR A 142 -5.71 -8.85 -4.16
CA TYR A 142 -4.95 -7.91 -3.35
C TYR A 142 -4.39 -6.75 -4.16
N THR A 143 -3.84 -7.01 -5.34
CA THR A 143 -3.21 -5.93 -6.14
C THR A 143 -4.23 -4.89 -6.59
N LEU A 144 -5.45 -5.29 -6.96
CA LEU A 144 -6.49 -4.35 -7.35
C LEU A 144 -6.96 -3.50 -6.17
N ARG A 145 -7.12 -4.10 -4.98
CA ARG A 145 -7.47 -3.38 -3.75
C ARG A 145 -6.39 -2.39 -3.36
N ALA A 146 -5.12 -2.81 -3.39
CA ALA A 146 -3.98 -1.94 -3.09
C ALA A 146 -3.88 -0.77 -4.08
N LYS A 147 -4.18 -0.98 -5.36
CA LYS A 147 -4.18 0.09 -6.37
C LYS A 147 -5.09 1.26 -5.99
N TYR A 148 -6.30 0.99 -5.49
CA TYR A 148 -7.27 2.02 -5.08
C TYR A 148 -6.93 2.72 -3.75
N MET A 149 -5.82 2.37 -3.12
CA MET A 149 -5.29 3.12 -1.96
C MET A 149 -4.53 4.38 -2.37
N PHE A 150 -4.18 4.51 -3.64
CA PHE A 150 -3.42 5.62 -4.19
C PHE A 150 -4.31 6.49 -5.06
N SER A 151 -4.16 7.82 -5.00
CA SER A 151 -4.89 8.77 -5.86
C SER A 151 -4.75 8.45 -7.35
N LEU A 152 -5.66 8.94 -8.18
CA LEU A 152 -5.57 8.80 -9.64
C LEU A 152 -4.23 9.33 -10.18
N GLU A 153 -3.80 10.49 -9.69
CA GLU A 153 -2.51 11.09 -10.05
C GLU A 153 -1.35 10.16 -9.72
N THR A 154 -1.32 9.60 -8.50
CA THR A 154 -0.27 8.66 -8.09
C THR A 154 -0.31 7.41 -8.97
N GLN A 155 -1.48 6.85 -9.26
CA GLN A 155 -1.63 5.67 -10.12
C GLN A 155 -1.09 5.89 -11.53
N GLN A 156 -1.26 7.08 -12.10
CA GLN A 156 -0.73 7.43 -13.43
C GLN A 156 0.80 7.54 -13.46
N LEU A 157 1.40 7.86 -12.31
CA LEU A 157 2.86 7.95 -12.15
C LEU A 157 3.52 6.60 -11.85
N ILE A 158 2.74 5.55 -11.51
CA ILE A 158 3.29 4.22 -11.24
C ILE A 158 3.98 3.70 -12.50
N PRO A 159 5.30 3.43 -12.49
CA PRO A 159 5.98 2.93 -13.67
C PRO A 159 5.47 1.55 -14.07
N SER A 160 5.58 1.23 -15.35
CA SER A 160 5.17 -0.08 -15.88
C SER A 160 6.18 -1.20 -15.56
N SER A 161 7.44 -0.85 -15.28
CA SER A 161 8.51 -1.79 -14.93
C SER A 161 9.47 -1.21 -13.89
N VAL A 162 10.09 -2.07 -13.08
CA VAL A 162 11.13 -1.69 -12.12
C VAL A 162 12.50 -2.06 -12.67
N LYS A 163 13.51 -1.22 -12.42
CA LYS A 163 14.91 -1.58 -12.69
C LYS A 163 15.40 -2.64 -11.70
N THR A 164 14.91 -2.58 -10.45
CA THR A 164 15.31 -3.51 -9.38
C THR A 164 14.15 -3.71 -8.41
N MET A 165 13.91 -4.96 -8.05
CA MET A 165 12.94 -5.32 -7.02
C MET A 165 13.61 -5.24 -5.65
N LEU A 166 12.98 -4.55 -4.70
CA LEU A 166 13.47 -4.51 -3.33
C LEU A 166 13.35 -5.90 -2.70
N PRO A 167 14.38 -6.37 -1.97
CA PRO A 167 14.30 -7.64 -1.27
C PRO A 167 13.19 -7.64 -0.21
N TRP A 168 12.58 -8.80 0.03
CA TRP A 168 11.45 -8.94 0.96
C TRP A 168 11.73 -8.38 2.36
N ASN A 169 12.92 -8.63 2.92
CA ASN A 169 13.30 -8.12 4.23
C ASN A 169 13.29 -6.57 4.31
N THR A 170 13.54 -5.88 3.20
CA THR A 170 13.49 -4.42 3.12
C THR A 170 12.04 -3.93 3.14
N ILE A 171 11.15 -4.63 2.44
CA ILE A 171 9.71 -4.37 2.47
C ILE A 171 9.17 -4.57 3.88
N GLU A 172 9.51 -5.71 4.50
CA GLU A 172 9.09 -6.06 5.84
C GLU A 172 9.54 -5.04 6.89
N GLU A 173 10.80 -4.62 6.83
CA GLU A 173 11.35 -3.61 7.74
C GLU A 173 10.70 -2.25 7.54
N THR A 174 10.40 -1.88 6.29
CA THR A 174 9.69 -0.62 6.00
C THR A 174 8.28 -0.64 6.56
N CYS A 175 7.56 -1.77 6.48
CA CYS A 175 6.26 -1.94 7.13
C CYS A 175 6.34 -1.69 8.63
N ARG A 176 7.28 -2.36 9.32
CA ARG A 176 7.45 -2.20 10.78
C ARG A 176 7.80 -0.77 11.14
N TYR A 177 8.74 -0.16 10.41
CA TYR A 177 9.15 1.22 10.62
C TYR A 177 7.97 2.20 10.53
N VAL A 178 7.14 2.07 9.49
CA VAL A 178 5.95 2.92 9.30
C VAL A 178 4.97 2.77 10.45
N ARG A 179 4.74 1.56 10.94
CA ARG A 179 3.85 1.32 12.10
C ARG A 179 4.38 1.96 13.38
N GLU A 180 5.68 1.87 13.63
CA GLU A 180 6.31 2.45 14.82
C GLU A 180 6.29 3.99 14.79
N ASN A 181 6.30 4.58 13.60
CA ASN A 181 6.40 6.04 13.40
C ASN A 181 5.09 6.70 12.92
N THR A 182 3.99 5.94 12.82
CA THR A 182 2.65 6.48 12.57
C THR A 182 1.89 6.52 13.90
N PRO A 183 1.51 7.70 14.41
CA PRO A 183 0.74 7.78 15.65
C PRO A 183 -0.58 7.04 15.50
N LYS A 184 -0.98 6.31 16.53
CA LYS A 184 -2.32 5.72 16.60
C LYS A 184 -3.32 6.86 16.75
N CYS A 185 -4.17 7.06 15.75
CA CYS A 185 -5.36 7.90 15.87
C CYS A 185 -6.35 7.31 16.88
#